data_AF-A0A959YXT2-F1
#
_entry.id   AF-A0A959YXT2-F1
#
_cell.length_a   1.000
_cell.length_b   1.000
_cell.length_c   1.000
_cell.angle_alpha   90.00
_cell.angle_beta   90.00
_cell.angle_gamma   90.00
#
_symmetry.space_group_name_H-M   'P 1'
#
loop_
_entity.id
_entity.type
_entity.pdbx_description
1 polymer ?
#
loop_
_entity_poly.entity_id
_entity_poly.type
_entity_poly.pdbx_seq_one_letter_code
_entity_poly.pdbx_strand_id
1 'polypeptide(L)'
;MLAAAPLAGRIPLACLAGILVVVAYNMSEWRIFASALKGHRYDATVLLVTFFITVVFDLVLAIEVGMVLAAFLFMKRMSDITELKPALTEGPEAEEGEVKVPPGVRLFDVNGPLFFGAAQKFQDVLTEINDREKVVIIRLRHVPMIDATGMHRIGHIVHQLERQHKRVFLTDVRPSVAQEIRQEPWFREQLLVADAQEALKQSQA
;
A
#
# COMPACT_ATOMS: atom_id res chain seq x y z
N MET A 1 -48.40 -28.04 -9.31
CA MET A 1 -47.68 -27.85 -10.59
C MET A 1 -48.28 -28.64 -11.76
N LEU A 2 -48.71 -29.89 -11.58
CA LEU A 2 -49.29 -30.71 -12.67
C LEU A 2 -50.57 -30.13 -13.32
N ALA A 3 -51.45 -29.46 -12.56
CA ALA A 3 -52.70 -28.90 -13.09
C ALA A 3 -52.52 -27.59 -13.90
N ALA A 4 -51.50 -26.79 -13.60
CA ALA A 4 -51.23 -25.50 -14.25
C ALA A 4 -50.21 -25.59 -15.39
N ALA A 5 -49.43 -26.68 -15.45
CA ALA A 5 -48.48 -26.98 -16.52
C ALA A 5 -49.07 -26.85 -17.96
N PRO A 6 -50.29 -27.36 -18.27
CA PRO A 6 -50.85 -27.23 -19.62
C PRO A 6 -51.24 -25.78 -19.99
N LEU A 7 -51.49 -24.91 -19.02
CA LEU A 7 -51.75 -23.49 -19.26
C LEU A 7 -50.45 -22.69 -19.44
N ALA A 8 -49.40 -23.04 -18.71
CA ALA A 8 -48.09 -22.39 -18.82
C ALA A 8 -47.46 -22.55 -20.22
N GLY A 9 -47.71 -23.69 -20.89
CA GLY A 9 -47.29 -23.92 -22.28
C GLY A 9 -47.95 -23.00 -23.31
N ARG A 10 -49.00 -22.24 -22.94
CA ARG A 10 -49.67 -21.26 -23.81
C ARG A 10 -49.15 -19.84 -23.64
N ILE A 11 -48.15 -19.61 -22.78
CA ILE A 11 -47.59 -18.28 -22.55
C ILE A 11 -46.75 -17.86 -23.78
N PRO A 12 -47.05 -16.71 -24.41
CA PRO A 12 -46.25 -16.22 -25.53
C PRO A 12 -44.80 -15.93 -25.12
N LEU A 13 -43.84 -16.34 -25.94
CA LEU A 13 -42.41 -16.07 -25.72
C LEU A 13 -42.11 -14.56 -25.64
N ALA A 14 -42.89 -13.73 -26.33
CA ALA A 14 -42.77 -12.28 -26.25
C ALA A 14 -43.01 -11.73 -24.83
N CYS A 15 -43.96 -12.32 -24.08
CA CYS A 15 -44.21 -11.95 -22.69
C CYS A 15 -43.02 -12.31 -21.79
N LEU A 16 -42.43 -13.49 -21.99
CA LEU A 16 -41.24 -13.93 -21.24
C LEU A 16 -40.02 -13.07 -21.55
N ALA A 17 -39.80 -12.73 -22.82
CA ALA A 17 -38.74 -11.81 -23.22
C ALA A 17 -38.90 -10.43 -22.56
N GLY A 18 -40.13 -9.89 -22.51
CA GLY A 18 -40.42 -8.64 -21.81
C GLY A 18 -40.08 -8.70 -20.32
N ILE A 19 -40.44 -9.79 -19.65
CA ILE A 19 -40.08 -10.02 -18.24
C ILE A 19 -38.57 -10.06 -18.07
N LEU A 20 -37.85 -10.81 -18.92
CA LEU A 20 -36.38 -10.92 -18.84
C LEU A 20 -35.69 -9.57 -19.03
N VAL A 21 -36.17 -8.71 -19.92
CA VAL A 21 -35.62 -7.36 -20.11
C VAL A 21 -35.81 -6.51 -18.85
N VAL A 22 -36.99 -6.54 -18.23
CA VAL A 22 -37.25 -5.78 -17.00
C VAL A 22 -36.40 -6.31 -15.84
N VAL A 23 -36.28 -7.63 -15.71
CA VAL A 23 -35.44 -8.25 -14.68
C VAL A 23 -33.97 -7.90 -14.91
N ALA A 24 -33.47 -8.00 -16.14
CA ALA A 24 -32.11 -7.62 -16.49
C ALA A 24 -31.85 -6.13 -16.21
N TYR A 25 -32.81 -5.25 -16.52
CA TYR A 25 -32.69 -3.82 -16.23
C TYR A 25 -32.62 -3.54 -14.72
N ASN A 26 -33.43 -4.23 -13.93
CA ASN A 26 -33.43 -4.09 -12.47
C ASN A 26 -32.14 -4.66 -11.85
N MET A 27 -31.65 -5.80 -12.33
CA MET A 27 -30.42 -6.43 -11.84
C MET A 27 -29.14 -5.75 -12.32
N SER A 28 -29.18 -5.03 -13.45
CA SER A 28 -27.98 -4.39 -14.01
C SER A 28 -27.46 -3.23 -13.15
N GLU A 29 -28.28 -2.69 -12.24
CA GLU A 29 -27.90 -1.63 -11.29
C GLU A 29 -26.99 -0.55 -11.91
N TRP A 30 -27.36 -0.06 -13.11
CA TRP A 30 -26.46 0.72 -13.98
C TRP A 30 -25.89 1.98 -13.33
N ARG A 31 -26.57 2.52 -12.32
CA ARG A 31 -26.10 3.67 -11.53
C ARG A 31 -24.90 3.32 -10.66
N ILE A 32 -24.89 2.13 -10.06
CA ILE A 32 -23.76 1.62 -9.26
C ILE A 32 -22.57 1.37 -10.18
N PHE A 33 -22.81 0.77 -11.35
CA PHE A 33 -21.79 0.57 -12.37
C PHE A 33 -21.15 1.90 -12.79
N ALA A 34 -21.96 2.92 -13.11
CA ALA A 34 -21.48 4.24 -13.49
C ALA A 34 -20.75 4.96 -12.35
N SER A 35 -21.19 4.78 -11.10
CA SER A 35 -20.53 5.33 -9.92
C SER A 35 -19.17 4.68 -9.69
N ALA A 36 -19.08 3.35 -9.78
CA ALA A 36 -17.85 2.60 -9.66
C ALA A 36 -16.82 3.00 -10.74
N LEU A 37 -17.29 3.25 -11.96
CA LEU A 37 -16.44 3.71 -13.06
C LEU A 37 -15.85 5.12 -12.84
N LYS A 38 -16.56 5.98 -12.10
CA LYS A 38 -16.11 7.33 -11.72
C LYS A 38 -15.30 7.35 -10.41
N GLY A 39 -15.18 6.21 -9.74
CA GLY A 39 -14.46 6.06 -8.48
C GLY A 39 -12.95 6.01 -8.66
N HIS A 40 -12.30 5.17 -7.85
CA HIS A 40 -10.86 5.01 -7.91
C HIS A 40 -10.44 4.22 -9.16
N ARG A 41 -9.30 4.59 -9.78
CA ARG A 41 -8.81 3.99 -11.04
C ARG A 41 -8.67 2.46 -10.96
N TYR A 42 -8.28 1.94 -9.80
CA TYR A 42 -8.14 0.50 -9.59
C TYR A 42 -9.49 -0.22 -9.64
N ASP A 43 -10.52 0.30 -8.97
CA ASP A 43 -11.85 -0.31 -8.93
C ASP A 43 -12.52 -0.29 -10.32
N ALA A 44 -12.37 0.82 -11.04
CA ALA A 44 -12.85 0.95 -12.42
C ALA A 44 -12.18 -0.07 -13.37
N THR A 45 -10.88 -0.34 -13.17
CA THR A 45 -10.14 -1.31 -13.98
C THR A 45 -10.64 -2.73 -13.73
N VAL A 46 -10.82 -3.12 -12.47
CA VAL A 46 -11.37 -4.45 -12.12
C VAL A 46 -12.76 -4.63 -12.73
N LEU A 47 -13.63 -3.63 -12.59
CA LEU A 47 -15.00 -3.65 -13.10
C LEU A 47 -15.03 -3.82 -14.63
N LEU A 48 -14.26 -3.02 -15.38
CA LEU A 48 -14.25 -3.12 -16.83
C LEU A 48 -13.70 -4.47 -17.30
N VAL A 49 -12.58 -4.92 -16.75
CA VAL A 49 -11.96 -6.20 -17.15
C VAL A 49 -12.91 -7.36 -16.90
N THR A 50 -13.50 -7.44 -15.70
CA THR A 50 -14.44 -8.51 -15.35
C THR A 50 -15.72 -8.46 -16.19
N PHE A 51 -16.26 -7.27 -16.46
CA PHE A 51 -17.42 -7.09 -17.32
C PHE A 51 -17.15 -7.58 -18.75
N PHE A 52 -16.05 -7.15 -19.38
CA PHE A 52 -15.71 -7.57 -20.73
C PHE A 52 -15.46 -9.08 -20.84
N ILE A 53 -14.78 -9.68 -19.84
CA ILE A 53 -14.58 -11.13 -19.81
C ILE A 53 -15.93 -11.86 -19.71
N THR A 54 -16.85 -11.38 -18.86
CA THR A 54 -18.19 -11.98 -18.69
C THR A 54 -18.99 -11.95 -19.99
N VAL A 55 -18.90 -10.85 -20.76
CA VAL A 55 -19.67 -10.68 -22.01
C VAL A 55 -19.07 -11.47 -23.17
N VAL A 56 -17.74 -11.59 -23.25
CA VAL A 56 -17.06 -12.21 -24.40
C VAL A 56 -16.82 -13.70 -24.20
N PHE A 57 -16.54 -14.15 -22.96
CA PHE A 57 -16.15 -15.51 -22.66
C PHE A 57 -17.17 -16.25 -21.80
N ASP A 58 -17.08 -16.11 -20.48
CA ASP A 58 -17.95 -16.79 -19.52
C ASP A 58 -17.88 -16.10 -18.14
N LEU A 59 -18.95 -16.26 -17.35
CA LEU A 59 -19.05 -15.72 -16.00
C LEU A 59 -18.02 -16.34 -15.04
N VAL A 60 -17.76 -17.65 -15.12
CA VAL A 60 -16.83 -18.35 -14.23
C VAL A 60 -15.42 -17.82 -14.43
N LEU A 61 -14.98 -17.71 -15.69
CA LEU A 61 -13.68 -17.16 -16.04
C LEU A 61 -13.53 -15.72 -15.56
N ALA A 62 -14.59 -14.91 -15.69
CA ALA A 62 -14.58 -13.53 -15.24
C ALA A 62 -14.38 -13.40 -13.73
N ILE A 63 -15.01 -14.27 -12.93
CA ILE A 63 -14.87 -14.28 -11.47
C ILE A 63 -13.44 -14.64 -11.07
N GLU A 64 -12.87 -15.70 -11.66
CA GLU A 64 -11.50 -16.13 -11.36
C GLU A 64 -10.47 -15.04 -11.65
N VAL A 65 -10.50 -14.49 -12.87
CA VAL A 65 -9.57 -13.42 -13.28
C VAL A 65 -9.82 -12.15 -12.47
N GLY A 66 -11.08 -11.82 -12.21
CA GLY A 66 -11.48 -10.65 -11.44
C GLY A 66 -10.94 -10.66 -10.01
N MET A 67 -11.06 -11.79 -9.32
CA MET A 67 -10.55 -11.94 -7.95
C MET A 67 -9.03 -11.80 -7.89
N VAL A 68 -8.31 -12.42 -8.83
CA VAL A 68 -6.85 -12.32 -8.90
C VAL A 68 -6.42 -10.88 -9.19
N LEU A 69 -7.02 -10.23 -10.19
CA LEU A 69 -6.73 -8.84 -10.54
C LEU A 69 -7.04 -7.88 -9.38
N ALA A 70 -8.17 -8.07 -8.69
CA ALA A 70 -8.54 -7.27 -7.54
C ALA A 70 -7.51 -7.39 -6.40
N ALA A 71 -7.02 -8.59 -6.11
CA ALA A 71 -5.98 -8.81 -5.11
C ALA A 71 -4.68 -8.07 -5.47
N PHE A 72 -4.23 -8.16 -6.73
CA PHE A 72 -3.04 -7.43 -7.19
C PHE A 72 -3.20 -5.92 -7.14
N LEU A 73 -4.34 -5.39 -7.59
CA LEU A 73 -4.58 -3.95 -7.57
C LEU A 73 -4.79 -3.42 -6.15
N PHE A 74 -5.32 -4.24 -5.24
CA PHE A 74 -5.36 -3.92 -3.81
C PHE A 74 -3.95 -3.79 -3.22
N MET A 75 -3.05 -4.74 -3.53
CA MET A 75 -1.65 -4.63 -3.13
C MET A 75 -0.98 -3.39 -3.74
N LYS A 76 -1.22 -3.11 -5.02
CA LYS A 76 -0.69 -1.91 -5.70
C LYS A 76 -1.21 -0.63 -5.05
N ARG A 77 -2.51 -0.55 -4.72
CA ARG A 77 -3.10 0.57 -4.00
C ARG A 77 -2.44 0.78 -2.65
N MET A 78 -2.24 -0.28 -1.87
CA MET A 78 -1.55 -0.20 -0.59
C MET A 78 -0.10 0.28 -0.78
N SER A 79 0.53 -0.13 -1.87
CA SER A 79 1.89 0.29 -2.22
C SER A 79 2.05 1.72 -2.68
N ASP A 80 1.02 2.29 -3.27
CA ASP A 80 1.03 3.67 -3.69
C ASP A 80 0.70 4.60 -2.52
N ILE A 81 -0.05 4.13 -1.52
CA ILE A 81 -0.30 4.86 -0.27
C ILE A 81 0.97 4.97 0.59
N THR A 82 1.94 4.06 0.43
CA THR A 82 3.23 4.20 1.09
C THR A 82 4.05 5.33 0.47
N GLU A 83 3.85 6.55 0.99
CA GLU A 83 4.63 7.74 0.66
C GLU A 83 5.87 7.83 1.54
N LEU A 84 7.03 7.77 0.88
CA LEU A 84 8.31 8.14 1.47
C LEU A 84 8.52 9.62 1.20
N LYS A 85 8.07 10.46 2.13
CA LYS A 85 8.40 11.88 2.04
C LYS A 85 9.79 12.07 2.65
N PRO A 86 10.81 12.49 1.87
CA PRO A 86 11.98 13.05 2.53
C PRO A 86 11.47 14.27 3.31
N ALA A 87 11.77 14.34 4.60
CA ALA A 87 11.48 15.51 5.41
C ALA A 87 12.41 16.65 4.97
N LEU A 88 12.18 17.18 3.76
CA LEU A 88 12.82 18.38 3.27
C LEU A 88 12.01 19.55 3.81
N THR A 89 12.68 20.35 4.64
CA THR A 89 12.21 21.50 5.41
C THR A 89 11.71 22.69 4.58
N GLU A 90 11.10 22.52 3.41
CA GLU A 90 10.63 23.65 2.58
C GLU A 90 9.24 23.44 1.95
N GLY A 91 8.35 22.69 2.62
CA GLY A 91 6.95 22.53 2.22
C GLY A 91 5.94 23.09 3.24
N PRO A 92 4.76 23.58 2.82
CA PRO A 92 3.84 24.35 3.68
C PRO A 92 3.05 23.51 4.70
N GLU A 93 3.35 22.23 4.83
CA GLU A 93 2.66 21.27 5.70
C GLU A 93 3.56 20.77 6.83
N ALA A 94 4.37 21.68 7.40
CA ALA A 94 5.07 21.43 8.65
C ALA A 94 4.06 21.37 9.80
N GLU A 95 3.55 20.17 10.09
CA GLU A 95 2.86 19.91 11.36
C GLU A 95 3.80 20.22 12.54
N GLU A 96 3.25 20.92 13.53
CA GLU A 96 3.91 21.53 14.67
C GLU A 96 4.87 20.57 15.38
N GLY A 97 6.18 20.87 15.32
CA GLY A 97 7.21 20.14 16.07
C GLY A 97 8.49 19.82 15.30
N GLU A 98 8.74 20.44 14.14
CA GLU A 98 9.93 20.19 13.33
C GLU A 98 11.24 20.38 14.11
N VAL A 99 11.92 19.26 14.32
CA VAL A 99 13.24 19.20 14.92
C VAL A 99 14.25 19.78 13.93
N LYS A 100 14.94 20.86 14.29
CA LYS A 100 16.02 21.44 13.46
C LYS A 100 17.09 20.38 13.19
N VAL A 101 17.18 19.91 11.95
CA VAL A 101 18.18 18.94 11.53
C VAL A 101 19.52 19.66 11.33
N PRO A 102 20.59 19.32 12.09
CA PRO A 102 21.90 19.94 11.94
C PRO A 102 22.58 19.50 10.62
N PRO A 103 23.53 20.29 10.09
CA PRO A 103 24.24 19.96 8.86
C PRO A 103 24.97 18.63 8.96
N GLY A 104 24.71 17.71 8.02
CA GLY A 104 25.30 16.37 7.99
C GLY A 104 24.40 15.24 8.52
N VAL A 105 23.19 15.57 8.98
CA VAL A 105 22.14 14.59 9.35
C VAL A 105 21.04 14.60 8.29
N ARG A 106 20.58 13.42 7.86
CA ARG A 106 19.41 13.28 6.97
C ARG A 106 18.29 12.53 7.67
N LEU A 107 17.10 13.12 7.67
CA LEU A 107 15.90 12.60 8.30
C LEU A 107 14.93 12.07 7.23
N PHE A 108 14.54 10.80 7.33
CA PHE A 108 13.53 10.19 6.47
C PHE A 108 12.29 9.88 7.29
N ASP A 109 11.12 10.33 6.81
CA ASP A 109 9.84 9.96 7.40
C ASP A 109 9.16 8.91 6.51
N VAL A 110 8.98 7.71 7.07
CA VAL A 110 8.36 6.58 6.37
C VAL A 110 6.89 6.52 6.76
N ASN A 111 6.02 6.80 5.79
CA ASN A 111 4.57 6.77 6.00
C ASN A 111 3.95 5.59 5.24
N GLY A 112 3.17 4.78 5.94
CA GLY A 112 2.48 3.62 5.37
C GLY A 112 3.17 2.28 5.66
N PRO A 113 2.51 1.15 5.36
CA PRO A 113 3.07 -0.17 5.61
C PRO A 113 4.34 -0.39 4.79
N LEU A 114 5.34 -1.01 5.38
CA LEU A 114 6.59 -1.31 4.71
C LEU A 114 6.60 -2.77 4.24
N PHE A 115 6.01 -3.00 3.06
CA PHE A 115 6.02 -4.29 2.37
C PHE A 115 7.03 -4.27 1.20
N PHE A 116 7.22 -5.41 0.53
CA PHE A 116 8.17 -5.57 -0.59
C PHE A 116 8.26 -4.38 -1.57
N GLY A 117 7.13 -3.89 -2.07
CA GLY A 117 7.10 -2.82 -3.09
C GLY A 117 7.42 -1.43 -2.55
N ALA A 118 7.04 -1.13 -1.31
CA ALA A 118 7.41 0.11 -0.63
C ALA A 118 8.91 0.14 -0.27
N ALA A 119 9.45 -1.00 0.17
CA ALA A 119 10.84 -1.11 0.56
C ALA A 119 11.81 -0.92 -0.63
N GLN A 120 11.39 -1.23 -1.87
CA GLN A 120 12.19 -0.91 -3.06
C GLN A 120 12.28 0.60 -3.28
N LYS A 121 11.17 1.34 -3.21
CA LYS A 121 11.18 2.81 -3.30
C LYS A 121 12.06 3.42 -2.21
N PHE A 122 12.07 2.81 -1.01
CA PHE A 122 12.91 3.24 0.10
C PHE A 122 14.40 3.09 -0.20
N GLN A 123 14.79 1.97 -0.79
CA GLN A 123 16.16 1.73 -1.21
C GLN A 123 16.62 2.72 -2.28
N ASP A 124 15.77 3.07 -3.23
CA ASP A 124 16.10 4.02 -4.29
C ASP A 124 16.38 5.43 -3.71
N VAL A 125 15.51 5.91 -2.81
CA VAL A 125 15.69 7.22 -2.13
C VAL A 125 16.95 7.25 -1.26
N LEU A 126 17.30 6.15 -0.61
CA LEU A 126 18.53 6.07 0.21
C LEU A 126 19.81 5.98 -0.63
N THR A 127 19.70 5.54 -1.89
CA THR A 127 20.85 5.54 -2.81
C THR A 127 21.23 6.97 -3.24
N GLU A 128 20.31 7.93 -3.12
CA GLU A 128 20.57 9.36 -3.33
C GLU A 128 21.22 10.07 -2.12
N ILE A 129 21.59 9.32 -1.07
CA ILE A 129 22.33 9.85 0.08
C ILE A 129 23.80 10.10 -0.32
N ASN A 130 24.16 11.38 -0.42
CA ASN A 130 25.52 11.80 -0.75
C ASN A 130 26.49 11.58 0.43
N ASP A 131 27.81 11.58 0.15
CA ASP A 131 28.88 11.39 1.14
C ASP A 131 28.96 12.50 2.22
N ARG A 132 28.19 13.58 2.08
CA ARG A 132 28.14 14.67 3.07
C ARG A 132 27.33 14.33 4.32
N GLU A 133 26.47 13.31 4.23
CA GLU A 133 25.55 12.91 5.29
C GLU A 133 26.19 11.79 6.12
N LYS A 134 26.63 12.13 7.34
CA LYS A 134 27.31 11.20 8.27
C LYS A 134 26.33 10.42 9.14
N VAL A 135 25.11 10.92 9.27
CA VAL A 135 24.07 10.37 10.16
C VAL A 135 22.74 10.30 9.41
N VAL A 136 22.09 9.15 9.48
CA VAL A 136 20.80 8.89 8.86
C VAL A 136 19.80 8.52 9.95
N ILE A 137 18.71 9.27 10.07
CA ILE A 137 17.63 9.01 11.00
C ILE A 137 16.40 8.61 10.19
N ILE A 138 15.82 7.45 10.50
CA ILE A 138 14.64 6.90 9.85
C ILE A 138 13.51 6.87 10.87
N ARG A 139 12.49 7.71 10.67
CA ARG A 139 11.28 7.75 11.49
C ARG A 139 10.26 6.75 10.96
N LEU A 140 9.81 5.86 11.83
CA LEU A 140 8.84 4.80 11.52
C LEU A 140 7.47 5.02 12.21
N ARG A 141 7.17 6.27 12.63
CA ARG A 141 5.94 6.64 13.38
C ARG A 141 4.66 6.15 12.71
N HIS A 142 4.59 6.32 11.40
CA HIS A 142 3.42 6.03 10.60
C HIS A 142 3.53 4.69 9.85
N VAL A 143 4.42 3.80 10.30
CA VAL A 143 4.55 2.43 9.76
C VAL A 143 3.75 1.46 10.64
N PRO A 144 2.56 1.01 10.21
CA PRO A 144 1.72 0.13 11.01
C PRO A 144 2.24 -1.31 11.07
N MET A 145 2.93 -1.77 10.03
CA MET A 145 3.43 -3.15 9.87
C MET A 145 4.62 -3.20 8.89
N ILE A 146 5.47 -4.21 9.05
CA ILE A 146 6.58 -4.53 8.16
C ILE A 146 6.46 -6.01 7.76
N ASP A 147 6.58 -6.35 6.48
CA ASP A 147 6.62 -7.76 6.06
C ASP A 147 8.06 -8.32 6.09
N ALA A 148 8.21 -9.64 6.00
CA ALA A 148 9.54 -10.27 6.06
C ALA A 148 10.51 -9.73 5.01
N THR A 149 10.01 -9.34 3.83
CA THR A 149 10.90 -8.80 2.78
C THR A 149 11.30 -7.36 3.05
N GLY A 150 10.39 -6.54 3.56
CA GLY A 150 10.63 -5.20 4.03
C GLY A 150 11.66 -5.20 5.16
N MET A 151 11.54 -6.14 6.09
CA MET A 151 12.50 -6.33 7.18
C MET A 151 13.89 -6.68 6.67
N HIS A 152 13.99 -7.64 5.74
CA HIS A 152 15.24 -8.02 5.10
C HIS A 152 15.90 -6.83 4.37
N ARG A 153 15.09 -6.00 3.70
CA ARG A 153 15.57 -4.81 2.98
C ARG A 153 16.06 -3.71 3.92
N ILE A 154 15.36 -3.44 5.03
CA ILE A 154 15.85 -2.54 6.07
C ILE A 154 17.20 -3.03 6.59
N GLY A 155 17.34 -4.32 6.89
CA GLY A 155 18.62 -4.88 7.32
C GLY A 155 19.74 -4.67 6.31
N HIS A 156 19.46 -4.88 5.01
CA HIS A 156 20.42 -4.62 3.95
C HIS A 156 20.83 -3.14 3.89
N ILE A 157 19.88 -2.22 4.04
CA ILE A 157 20.12 -0.77 4.07
C ILE A 157 21.00 -0.38 5.25
N VAL A 158 20.68 -0.85 6.46
CA VAL A 158 21.45 -0.56 7.67
C VAL A 158 22.89 -1.02 7.47
N HIS A 159 23.09 -2.24 6.95
CA HIS A 159 24.42 -2.79 6.69
C HIS A 159 25.18 -1.99 5.62
N GLN A 160 24.50 -1.53 4.57
CA GLN A 160 25.11 -0.70 3.53
C GLN A 160 25.55 0.66 4.06
N LEU A 161 24.74 1.31 4.90
CA LEU A 161 25.07 2.59 5.53
C LEU A 161 26.20 2.43 6.55
N GLU A 162 26.20 1.35 7.35
CA GLU A 162 27.30 1.03 8.26
C GLU A 162 28.63 0.81 7.52
N ARG A 163 28.60 0.12 6.36
CA ARG A 163 29.78 -0.05 5.49
C ARG A 163 30.30 1.27 4.92
N GLN A 164 29.44 2.26 4.76
CA GLN A 164 29.82 3.63 4.38
C GLN A 164 30.26 4.47 5.59
N HIS A 165 30.43 3.87 6.78
CA HIS A 165 30.75 4.55 8.04
C HIS A 165 29.72 5.62 8.44
N LYS A 166 28.46 5.47 8.01
CA LYS A 166 27.35 6.34 8.40
C LYS A 166 26.64 5.76 9.63
N ARG A 167 26.28 6.61 10.60
CA ARG A 167 25.50 6.22 11.78
C ARG A 167 24.02 6.18 11.42
N VAL A 168 23.33 5.09 11.73
CA VAL A 168 21.89 4.92 11.44
C VAL A 168 21.10 4.86 12.73
N PHE A 169 19.96 5.56 12.78
CA PHE A 169 19.02 5.49 13.89
C PHE A 169 17.61 5.25 13.38
N LEU A 170 16.90 4.33 14.01
CA LEU A 170 15.48 4.05 13.84
C LEU A 170 14.72 4.69 15.00
N THR A 171 13.77 5.58 14.70
CA THR A 171 13.04 6.36 15.72
C THR A 171 11.53 6.26 15.55
N ASP A 172 10.80 6.59 16.62
CA ASP A 172 9.34 6.57 16.66
C ASP A 172 8.73 5.21 16.23
N VAL A 173 9.41 4.09 16.54
CA VAL A 173 8.95 2.75 16.11
C VAL A 173 7.77 2.29 16.95
N ARG A 174 6.68 1.85 16.31
CA ARG A 174 5.53 1.25 17.01
C ARG A 174 5.93 -0.03 17.75
N PRO A 175 5.33 -0.34 18.92
CA PRO A 175 5.71 -1.52 19.71
C PRO A 175 5.66 -2.85 18.97
N SER A 176 4.63 -3.07 18.12
CA SER A 176 4.50 -4.28 17.30
C SER A 176 5.69 -4.46 16.35
N VAL A 177 6.02 -3.41 15.61
CA VAL A 177 7.14 -3.38 14.68
C VAL A 177 8.47 -3.47 15.40
N ALA A 178 8.62 -2.82 16.56
CA ALA A 178 9.84 -2.88 17.37
C ALA A 178 10.10 -4.31 17.88
N GLN A 179 9.05 -5.07 18.20
CA GLN A 179 9.19 -6.48 18.59
C GLN A 179 9.67 -7.35 17.44
N GLU A 180 9.19 -7.10 16.21
CA GLU A 180 9.65 -7.80 15.01
C GLU A 180 11.11 -7.45 14.69
N ILE A 181 11.48 -6.17 14.73
CA ILE A 181 12.86 -5.71 14.49
C ILE A 181 13.85 -6.31 15.49
N ARG A 182 13.47 -6.46 16.77
CA ARG A 182 14.35 -7.04 17.80
C ARG A 182 14.68 -8.51 17.57
N GLN A 183 13.87 -9.23 16.78
CA GLN A 183 14.11 -10.64 16.47
C GLN A 183 15.09 -10.82 15.31
N GLU A 184 15.44 -9.74 14.61
CA GLU A 184 16.28 -9.80 13.43
C GLU A 184 17.79 -9.88 13.77
N PRO A 185 18.58 -10.64 13.00
CA PRO A 185 20.00 -10.85 13.27
C PRO A 185 20.88 -9.61 13.05
N TRP A 186 20.40 -8.64 12.27
CA TRP A 186 21.10 -7.37 12.01
C TRP A 186 20.81 -6.31 13.07
N PHE A 187 19.86 -6.55 13.97
CA PHE A 187 19.49 -5.59 15.00
C PHE A 187 20.59 -5.41 16.05
N ARG A 188 20.79 -4.16 16.47
CA ARG A 188 21.65 -3.76 17.59
C ARG A 188 20.87 -2.75 18.43
N GLU A 189 20.94 -2.85 19.76
CA GLU A 189 20.19 -1.96 20.66
C GLU A 189 20.48 -0.46 20.41
N GLN A 190 21.69 -0.14 19.94
CA GLN A 190 22.12 1.22 19.61
C GLN A 190 21.40 1.84 18.40
N LEU A 191 20.76 1.02 17.57
CA LEU A 191 20.02 1.47 16.38
C LEU A 191 18.64 2.02 16.74
N LEU A 192 18.03 1.60 17.85
CA LEU A 192 16.66 1.96 18.19
C LEU A 192 16.64 3.02 19.26
N VAL A 193 16.19 4.22 18.89
CA VAL A 193 16.10 5.37 19.79
C VAL A 193 14.65 5.80 19.91
N ALA A 194 14.22 6.22 21.11
CA ALA A 194 12.82 6.52 21.37
C ALA A 194 12.32 7.71 20.53
N ASP A 195 13.16 8.74 20.36
CA ASP A 195 12.79 9.99 19.69
C ASP A 195 13.89 10.47 18.72
N ALA A 196 13.48 11.12 17.63
CA ALA A 196 14.36 11.83 16.71
C ALA A 196 15.22 12.89 17.42
N GLN A 197 14.70 13.54 18.48
CA GLN A 197 15.48 14.50 19.28
C GLN A 197 16.61 13.82 20.07
N GLU A 198 16.38 12.61 20.56
CA GLU A 198 17.38 11.83 21.30
C GLU A 198 18.44 11.26 20.35
N ALA A 199 18.04 10.85 19.14
CA ALA A 199 18.95 10.45 18.08
C ALA A 199 19.87 11.60 17.65
N LEU A 200 19.36 12.83 17.57
CA LEU A 200 20.17 14.01 17.29
C LEU A 200 21.18 14.32 18.40
N LYS A 201 20.80 14.17 19.68
CA LYS A 201 21.74 14.35 20.80
C LYS A 201 22.86 13.30 20.78
N GLN A 202 22.53 12.04 20.53
CA GLN A 202 23.53 10.97 20.41
C GLN A 202 24.43 11.13 19.18
N SER A 203 23.94 11.77 18.12
CA SER A 203 24.72 12.01 16.90
C SER A 203 25.81 13.10 17.05
N GLN A 204 25.64 14.00 18.03
CA GLN A 204 26.57 15.09 18.32
C GLN A 204 27.60 14.75 19.42
N ALA A 205 27.44 13.60 20.08
CA ALA A 205 28.41 12.99 20.98
C ALA A 205 29.30 12.00 20.21
#